data_AF-A0A3L8B3A8-F1
#
_entry.id   AF-A0A3L8B3A8-F1
#
_cell.length_a   1.000
_cell.length_b   1.000
_cell.length_c   1.000
_cell.angle_alpha   90.00
_cell.angle_beta   90.00
_cell.angle_gamma   90.00
#
_symmetry.space_group_name_H-M   'P 1'
#
loop_
_entity.id
_entity.type
_entity.pdbx_description
1 polymer ?
#
loop_
_entity_poly.entity_id
_entity_poly.type
_entity_poly.pdbx_seq_one_letter_code
_entity_poly.pdbx_strand_id
1 'polypeptide(L)'
;MEPMTKSSADPVLNIAIQRVNKLVKKLQAAEAPLPPALVHSLRVCTKRLRALLQLYRPVASKTAIKKVDQRIKVIARAYAGQRDAVVQYETLCHLVEVYQQSQSSDLQPLLAHYAARQAREDANATPLDPVAAFLDVLDVWKARLKSKRVPDFESGLEYAYRKARRLAYEAEASDDDEVYHQCRKWTKYYLYQLQMLLEHPSPKEKALIKHLKALGVLLGEFHDRCLLEQSLNHLLDKNSNDEPLEQAALLMLSWLMEQKRLDKKRCQEWFEGVFSRPHNPVRPSR
;
A
#
# COMPACT_ATOMS: atom_id res chain seq x y z
N MET A 1 18.65 31.89 -32.24
CA MET A 1 18.17 30.50 -32.39
C MET A 1 18.66 29.71 -31.19
N GLU A 2 17.78 29.49 -30.21
CA GLU A 2 18.07 28.60 -29.08
C GLU A 2 18.17 27.16 -29.60
N PRO A 3 19.16 26.36 -29.15
CA PRO A 3 19.26 24.98 -29.57
C PRO A 3 18.15 24.16 -28.92
N MET A 4 17.32 23.55 -29.77
CA MET A 4 16.31 22.56 -29.40
C MET A 4 16.92 21.50 -28.47
N THR A 5 16.38 21.40 -27.27
CA THR A 5 16.74 20.41 -26.26
C THR A 5 16.54 19.00 -26.82
N LYS A 6 17.59 18.18 -26.74
CA LYS A 6 17.51 16.73 -26.99
C LYS A 6 16.31 16.16 -26.24
N SER A 7 15.41 15.48 -26.94
CA SER A 7 14.28 14.75 -26.36
C SER A 7 14.80 13.70 -25.38
N SER A 8 14.89 14.07 -24.10
CA SER A 8 15.28 13.18 -23.01
C SER A 8 14.21 12.11 -22.83
N ALA A 9 14.58 10.84 -23.04
CA ALA A 9 13.68 9.71 -22.83
C ALA A 9 13.17 9.69 -21.39
N ASP A 10 11.86 9.48 -21.20
CA ASP A 10 11.21 9.50 -19.88
C ASP A 10 11.84 8.45 -18.93
N PRO A 11 12.62 8.89 -17.92
CA PRO A 11 13.39 7.97 -17.09
C PRO A 11 12.49 7.16 -16.14
N VAL A 12 11.35 7.71 -15.71
CA VAL A 12 10.41 7.02 -14.83
C VAL A 12 9.69 5.91 -15.60
N LEU A 13 9.24 6.21 -16.83
CA LEU A 13 8.62 5.22 -17.71
C LEU A 13 9.59 4.09 -18.06
N ASN A 14 10.87 4.41 -18.31
CA ASN A 14 11.89 3.39 -18.59
C ASN A 14 12.03 2.38 -17.46
N ILE A 15 12.05 2.82 -16.19
CA ILE A 15 12.07 1.92 -15.03
C ILE A 15 10.78 1.09 -14.98
N ALA A 16 9.61 1.69 -15.20
CA ALA A 16 8.35 0.96 -15.25
C ALA A 16 8.36 -0.14 -16.32
N ILE A 17 8.82 0.16 -17.54
CA ILE A 17 8.96 -0.80 -18.65
C ILE A 17 9.90 -1.95 -18.25
N GLN A 18 11.08 -1.64 -17.71
CA GLN A 18 12.04 -2.67 -17.28
C GLN A 18 11.45 -3.61 -16.22
N ARG A 19 10.74 -3.06 -15.22
CA ARG A 19 10.12 -3.85 -14.14
C ARG A 19 8.99 -4.73 -14.66
N VAL A 20 8.14 -4.20 -15.54
CA VAL A 20 7.06 -4.95 -16.19
C VAL A 20 7.63 -6.05 -17.06
N ASN A 21 8.58 -5.76 -17.95
CA ASN A 21 9.17 -6.75 -18.84
C ASN A 21 9.85 -7.89 -18.06
N LYS A 22 10.55 -7.58 -16.96
CA LYS A 22 11.15 -8.60 -16.09
C LYS A 22 10.10 -9.51 -15.46
N LEU A 23 8.94 -8.98 -15.05
CA LEU A 23 7.85 -9.77 -14.50
C LEU A 23 7.13 -10.58 -15.59
N VAL A 24 6.83 -9.97 -16.73
CA VAL A 24 6.17 -10.61 -17.88
C VAL A 24 6.96 -11.82 -18.37
N LYS A 25 8.29 -11.72 -18.48
CA LYS A 25 9.14 -12.88 -18.82
C LYS A 25 8.97 -14.06 -17.86
N LYS A 26 8.82 -13.79 -16.56
CA LYS A 26 8.57 -14.83 -15.55
C LYS A 26 7.15 -15.40 -15.65
N LEU A 27 6.17 -14.56 -15.93
CA LEU A 27 4.76 -14.98 -16.10
C LEU A 27 4.59 -15.86 -17.34
N GLN A 28 5.23 -15.51 -18.46
CA GLN A 28 5.17 -16.28 -19.70
C GLN A 28 5.88 -17.64 -19.59
N ALA A 29 6.86 -17.76 -18.70
CA ALA A 29 7.57 -19.01 -18.44
C ALA A 29 6.90 -19.88 -17.36
N ALA A 30 5.81 -19.40 -16.75
CA ALA A 30 5.11 -20.12 -15.69
C ALA A 30 3.89 -20.86 -16.25
N GLU A 31 3.66 -22.07 -15.75
CA GLU A 31 2.44 -22.83 -16.02
C GLU A 31 1.30 -22.37 -15.08
N ALA A 32 0.06 -22.61 -15.49
CA ALA A 32 -1.11 -22.35 -14.66
C ALA A 32 -1.39 -23.55 -13.74
N PRO A 33 -1.80 -23.34 -12.47
CA PRO A 33 -2.00 -22.05 -11.79
C PRO A 33 -0.68 -21.38 -11.36
N LEU A 34 -0.70 -20.04 -11.25
CA LEU A 34 0.50 -19.28 -10.89
C LEU A 34 1.00 -19.64 -9.48
N PRO A 35 2.31 -19.91 -9.29
CA PRO A 35 2.87 -20.17 -7.98
C PRO A 35 2.70 -18.99 -6.99
N PRO A 36 2.53 -19.24 -5.68
CA PRO A 36 2.37 -18.17 -4.68
C PRO A 36 3.48 -17.11 -4.70
N ALA A 37 4.73 -17.52 -4.95
CA ALA A 37 5.87 -16.60 -5.08
C ALA A 37 5.74 -15.64 -6.28
N LEU A 38 5.09 -16.10 -7.37
CA LEU A 38 4.86 -15.30 -8.57
C LEU A 38 3.68 -14.34 -8.37
N VAL A 39 2.61 -14.77 -7.69
CA VAL A 39 1.52 -13.89 -7.22
C VAL A 39 2.07 -12.80 -6.29
N HIS A 40 2.97 -13.15 -5.37
CA HIS A 40 3.66 -12.18 -4.53
C HIS A 40 4.47 -11.17 -5.37
N SER A 41 5.23 -11.66 -6.35
CA SER A 41 6.02 -10.81 -7.25
C SER A 41 5.15 -9.83 -8.05
N LEU A 42 3.98 -10.28 -8.51
CA LEU A 42 2.96 -9.46 -9.16
C LEU A 42 2.45 -8.36 -8.23
N ARG A 43 2.06 -8.71 -7.00
CA ARG A 43 1.61 -7.75 -5.97
C ARG A 43 2.69 -6.71 -5.63
N VAL A 44 3.95 -7.13 -5.57
CA VAL A 44 5.08 -6.19 -5.35
C VAL A 44 5.26 -5.27 -6.55
N CYS A 45 5.13 -5.79 -7.78
CA CYS A 45 5.22 -4.99 -9.00
C CYS A 45 4.11 -3.92 -9.06
N THR A 46 2.85 -4.27 -8.76
CA THR A 46 1.75 -3.29 -8.74
C THR A 46 2.01 -2.17 -7.72
N LYS A 47 2.46 -2.50 -6.50
CA LYS A 47 2.84 -1.51 -5.47
C LYS A 47 3.95 -0.57 -5.95
N ARG A 48 4.99 -1.13 -6.59
CA ARG A 48 6.11 -0.38 -7.15
C ARG A 48 5.71 0.53 -8.31
N LEU A 49 4.90 0.05 -9.25
CA LEU A 49 4.38 0.87 -10.35
C LEU A 49 3.56 2.05 -9.84
N ARG A 50 2.69 1.83 -8.83
CA ARG A 50 1.92 2.92 -8.21
C ARG A 50 2.80 3.96 -7.53
N ALA A 51 3.92 3.52 -6.95
CA ALA A 51 4.93 4.40 -6.37
C ALA A 51 5.68 5.21 -7.44
N LEU A 52 6.19 4.58 -8.51
CA LEU A 52 6.82 5.27 -9.65
C LEU A 52 5.87 6.31 -10.27
N LEU A 53 4.60 5.95 -10.40
CA LEU A 53 3.58 6.82 -10.96
C LEU A 53 3.42 8.13 -10.19
N GLN A 54 3.70 8.15 -8.87
CA GLN A 54 3.66 9.39 -8.09
C GLN A 54 4.83 10.34 -8.39
N LEU A 55 5.91 9.90 -9.03
CA LEU A 55 7.02 10.78 -9.43
C LEU A 55 6.61 11.80 -10.50
N TYR A 56 5.50 11.55 -11.21
CA TYR A 56 4.94 12.49 -12.20
C TYR A 56 4.18 13.67 -11.56
N ARG A 57 3.94 13.67 -10.25
CA ARG A 57 3.12 14.72 -9.58
C ARG A 57 3.56 16.15 -9.86
N PRO A 58 4.87 16.47 -10.00
CA PRO A 58 5.30 17.82 -10.36
C PRO A 58 5.00 18.24 -11.81
N VAL A 59 4.84 17.28 -12.73
CA VAL A 59 4.80 17.54 -14.19
C VAL A 59 3.54 17.05 -14.90
N ALA A 60 2.66 16.32 -14.22
CA ALA A 60 1.44 15.74 -14.79
C ALA A 60 0.19 16.03 -13.96
N SER A 61 -0.95 16.11 -14.65
CA SER A 61 -2.23 16.36 -14.00
C SER A 61 -2.69 15.19 -13.14
N LYS A 62 -3.46 15.49 -12.07
CA LYS A 62 -4.07 14.46 -11.21
C LYS A 62 -4.91 13.48 -12.01
N THR A 63 -5.63 13.95 -13.04
CA THR A 63 -6.48 13.14 -13.91
C THR A 63 -5.68 12.16 -14.76
N ALA A 64 -4.56 12.58 -15.35
CA ALA A 64 -3.69 11.70 -16.13
C ALA A 64 -3.12 10.58 -15.26
N ILE A 65 -2.60 10.93 -14.07
CA ILE A 65 -2.09 9.98 -13.08
C ILE A 65 -3.20 9.00 -12.65
N LYS A 66 -4.42 9.47 -12.40
CA LYS A 66 -5.56 8.64 -11.98
C LYS A 66 -5.91 7.58 -13.03
N LYS A 67 -5.87 7.91 -14.33
CA LYS A 67 -6.16 6.96 -15.41
C LYS A 67 -5.19 5.76 -15.42
N VAL A 68 -3.90 6.02 -15.17
CA VAL A 68 -2.90 4.95 -15.08
C VAL A 68 -3.05 4.15 -13.78
N ASP A 69 -3.26 4.82 -12.64
CA ASP A 69 -3.47 4.15 -11.34
C ASP A 69 -4.69 3.21 -11.36
N GLN A 70 -5.74 3.56 -12.10
CA GLN A 70 -6.92 2.70 -12.29
C GLN A 70 -6.57 1.38 -12.96
N ARG A 71 -5.72 1.37 -14.00
CA ARG A 71 -5.28 0.11 -14.65
C ARG A 71 -4.47 -0.75 -13.70
N ILE A 72 -3.55 -0.15 -12.94
CA ILE A 72 -2.77 -0.88 -11.94
C ILE A 72 -3.67 -1.44 -10.83
N LYS A 73 -4.73 -0.73 -10.45
CA LYS A 73 -5.72 -1.19 -9.45
C LYS A 73 -6.54 -2.37 -9.91
N VAL A 74 -6.85 -2.50 -11.20
CA VAL A 74 -7.54 -3.69 -11.73
C VAL A 74 -6.70 -4.93 -11.46
N ILE A 75 -5.40 -4.88 -11.78
CA ILE A 75 -4.46 -5.98 -11.50
C ILE A 75 -4.38 -6.22 -9.99
N ALA A 76 -4.21 -5.15 -9.19
CA ALA A 76 -4.09 -5.29 -7.75
C ALA A 76 -5.31 -5.99 -7.13
N ARG A 77 -6.53 -5.68 -7.60
CA ARG A 77 -7.78 -6.29 -7.13
C ARG A 77 -7.94 -7.74 -7.57
N ALA A 78 -7.71 -8.04 -8.85
CA ALA A 78 -7.81 -9.42 -9.36
C ALA A 78 -6.89 -10.38 -8.61
N TYR A 79 -5.71 -9.89 -8.22
CA TYR A 79 -4.74 -10.65 -7.45
C TYR A 79 -4.76 -10.33 -5.95
N ALA A 80 -5.75 -9.58 -5.45
CA ALA A 80 -5.95 -9.33 -4.01
C ALA A 80 -6.84 -10.39 -3.36
N GLY A 81 -7.73 -11.05 -4.12
CA GLY A 81 -8.84 -11.89 -3.64
C GLY A 81 -8.53 -13.12 -2.77
N GLN A 82 -7.29 -13.27 -2.32
CA GLN A 82 -6.89 -14.26 -1.31
C GLN A 82 -6.34 -13.60 -0.05
N ARG A 83 -6.37 -12.26 0.04
CA ARG A 83 -5.65 -11.51 1.09
C ARG A 83 -6.56 -10.70 1.98
N ASP A 84 -7.68 -10.15 1.51
CA ASP A 84 -8.44 -9.24 2.35
C ASP A 84 -9.19 -10.00 3.47
N ALA A 85 -9.96 -11.05 3.17
CA ALA A 85 -10.54 -11.92 4.20
C ALA A 85 -9.48 -12.69 5.02
N VAL A 86 -8.40 -13.16 4.39
CA VAL A 86 -7.30 -13.84 5.08
C VAL A 86 -6.61 -12.89 6.07
N VAL A 87 -6.27 -11.66 5.67
CA VAL A 87 -5.64 -10.67 6.55
C VAL A 87 -6.61 -10.26 7.65
N GLN A 88 -7.90 -10.10 7.36
CA GLN A 88 -8.90 -9.83 8.40
C GLN A 88 -8.98 -10.96 9.42
N TYR A 89 -9.02 -12.22 8.98
CA TYR A 89 -9.03 -13.38 9.87
C TYR A 89 -7.72 -13.54 10.65
N GLU A 90 -6.56 -13.43 10.01
CA GLU A 90 -5.25 -13.47 10.66
C GLU A 90 -5.09 -12.35 11.69
N THR A 91 -5.53 -11.14 11.34
CA THR A 91 -5.57 -9.98 12.26
C THR A 91 -6.47 -10.31 13.43
N LEU A 92 -7.69 -10.80 13.19
CA LEU A 92 -8.62 -11.20 14.25
C LEU A 92 -8.01 -12.26 15.17
N CYS A 93 -7.43 -13.34 14.64
CA CYS A 93 -6.80 -14.39 15.43
C CYS A 93 -5.71 -13.83 16.36
N HIS A 94 -4.80 -13.03 15.81
CA HIS A 94 -3.75 -12.41 16.62
C HIS A 94 -4.30 -11.51 17.73
N LEU A 95 -5.35 -10.74 17.43
CA LEU A 95 -5.98 -9.86 18.40
C LEU A 95 -6.76 -10.62 19.47
N VAL A 96 -7.42 -11.73 19.13
CA VAL A 96 -8.08 -12.63 20.09
C VAL A 96 -7.04 -13.24 21.03
N GLU A 97 -5.91 -13.72 20.50
CA GLU A 97 -4.82 -14.27 21.32
C GLU A 97 -4.32 -13.26 22.35
N VAL A 98 -4.11 -11.99 21.94
CA VAL A 98 -3.68 -10.92 22.86
C VAL A 98 -4.78 -10.56 23.86
N TYR A 99 -6.04 -10.47 23.42
CA TYR A 99 -7.18 -10.16 24.28
C TYR A 99 -7.34 -11.21 25.40
N GLN A 100 -7.27 -12.50 25.04
CA GLN A 100 -7.46 -13.63 25.94
C GLN A 100 -6.35 -13.78 27.00
N GLN A 101 -5.21 -13.11 26.84
CA GLN A 101 -4.19 -13.04 27.90
C GLN A 101 -4.66 -12.27 29.15
N SER A 102 -5.68 -11.41 29.00
CA SER A 102 -6.13 -10.51 30.07
C SER A 102 -7.64 -10.56 30.35
N GLN A 103 -8.41 -11.26 29.51
CA GLN A 103 -9.87 -11.32 29.57
C GLN A 103 -10.37 -12.75 29.27
N SER A 104 -11.51 -13.15 29.84
CA SER A 104 -12.06 -14.51 29.68
C SER A 104 -13.29 -14.59 28.77
N SER A 105 -13.62 -13.51 28.03
CA SER A 105 -14.80 -13.47 27.16
C SER A 105 -14.71 -14.47 26.01
N ASP A 106 -15.83 -15.06 25.62
CA ASP A 106 -15.90 -15.96 24.48
C ASP A 106 -15.91 -15.18 23.15
N LEU A 107 -14.87 -15.40 22.34
CA LEU A 107 -14.72 -14.83 20.99
C LEU A 107 -14.81 -15.90 19.89
N GLN A 108 -15.14 -17.14 20.25
CA GLN A 108 -15.31 -18.24 19.28
C GLN A 108 -16.40 -17.96 18.23
N PRO A 109 -17.56 -17.37 18.55
CA PRO A 109 -18.56 -17.03 17.54
C PRO A 109 -17.97 -16.13 16.44
N LEU A 110 -17.15 -15.15 16.83
CA LEU A 110 -16.51 -14.22 15.91
C LEU A 110 -15.44 -14.89 15.05
N LEU A 111 -14.59 -15.74 15.65
CA LEU A 111 -13.60 -16.52 14.93
C LEU A 111 -14.25 -17.45 13.89
N ALA A 112 -15.32 -18.15 14.28
CA ALA A 112 -16.06 -19.04 13.39
C ALA A 112 -16.68 -18.28 12.21
N HIS A 113 -17.25 -17.10 12.45
CA HIS A 113 -17.81 -16.24 11.40
C HIS A 113 -16.75 -15.86 10.35
N TYR A 114 -15.59 -15.37 10.79
CA TYR A 114 -14.54 -14.93 9.87
C TYR A 114 -13.85 -16.11 9.16
N ALA A 115 -13.69 -17.26 9.81
CA ALA A 115 -13.22 -18.48 9.17
C ALA A 115 -14.17 -18.95 8.06
N ALA A 116 -15.48 -18.94 8.31
CA ALA A 116 -16.48 -19.29 7.30
C ALA A 116 -16.50 -18.28 6.14
N ARG A 117 -16.29 -16.99 6.41
CA ARG A 117 -16.18 -15.95 5.38
C ARG A 117 -14.94 -16.16 4.50
N GLN A 118 -13.79 -16.42 5.10
CA GLN A 118 -12.55 -16.72 4.36
C GLN A 118 -12.77 -17.86 3.37
N ALA A 119 -13.35 -18.98 3.81
CA ALA A 119 -13.62 -20.14 2.96
C ALA A 119 -14.60 -19.85 1.79
N ARG A 120 -15.51 -18.87 1.94
CA ARG A 120 -16.45 -18.47 0.86
C ARG A 120 -15.80 -17.56 -0.18
N GLU A 121 -14.89 -16.67 0.23
CA GLU A 121 -14.20 -15.77 -0.69
C GLU A 121 -13.20 -16.52 -1.59
N ASP A 122 -12.68 -17.66 -1.14
CA ASP A 122 -11.77 -18.53 -1.90
C ASP A 122 -12.36 -19.05 -3.23
N ALA A 123 -13.69 -19.05 -3.40
CA ALA A 123 -14.37 -19.59 -4.58
C ALA A 123 -14.55 -18.58 -5.76
N ASN A 124 -14.30 -17.28 -5.56
CA ASN A 124 -14.73 -16.21 -6.48
C ASN A 124 -13.59 -15.46 -7.20
N ALA A 125 -12.41 -16.06 -7.36
CA ALA A 125 -11.30 -15.40 -8.05
C ALA A 125 -11.60 -15.18 -9.55
N THR A 126 -11.68 -13.92 -9.97
CA THR A 126 -11.85 -13.58 -11.39
C THR A 126 -10.57 -13.88 -12.18
N PRO A 127 -10.63 -14.63 -13.29
CA PRO A 127 -9.46 -14.86 -14.14
C PRO A 127 -9.10 -13.58 -14.89
N LEU A 128 -7.97 -12.97 -14.50
CA LEU A 128 -7.36 -11.86 -15.23
C LEU A 128 -6.03 -12.34 -15.80
N ASP A 129 -5.81 -12.26 -17.11
CA ASP A 129 -4.48 -12.47 -17.69
C ASP A 129 -3.53 -11.36 -17.19
N PRO A 130 -2.52 -11.71 -16.36
CA PRO A 130 -1.63 -10.71 -15.79
C PRO A 130 -0.71 -10.10 -16.85
N VAL A 131 -0.33 -10.84 -17.90
CA VAL A 131 0.58 -10.36 -18.94
C VAL A 131 -0.08 -9.26 -19.74
N ALA A 132 -1.26 -9.54 -20.32
CA ALA A 132 -2.03 -8.54 -21.07
C ALA A 132 -2.33 -7.30 -20.21
N ALA A 133 -2.69 -7.49 -18.93
CA ALA A 133 -3.02 -6.37 -18.06
C ALA A 133 -1.81 -5.45 -17.75
N PHE A 134 -0.61 -6.01 -17.55
CA PHE A 134 0.59 -5.18 -17.35
C PHE A 134 1.04 -4.45 -18.62
N LEU A 135 0.85 -5.06 -19.80
CA LEU A 135 1.11 -4.39 -21.06
C LEU A 135 0.14 -3.21 -21.29
N ASP A 136 -1.15 -3.39 -21.01
CA ASP A 136 -2.14 -2.30 -21.04
C ASP A 136 -1.76 -1.15 -20.09
N VAL A 137 -1.25 -1.46 -18.89
CA VAL A 137 -0.72 -0.44 -17.98
C VAL A 137 0.36 0.41 -18.67
N LEU A 138 1.33 -0.22 -19.35
CA LEU A 138 2.40 0.52 -20.03
C LEU A 138 1.88 1.36 -21.20
N ASP A 139 0.93 0.85 -21.96
CA ASP A 139 0.35 1.57 -23.11
C ASP A 139 -0.48 2.77 -22.67
N VAL A 140 -1.31 2.60 -21.63
CA VAL A 140 -2.05 3.71 -21.02
C VAL A 140 -1.09 4.72 -20.39
N TRP A 141 0.00 4.27 -19.75
CA TRP A 141 1.01 5.15 -19.18
C TRP A 141 1.67 6.00 -20.27
N LYS A 142 2.14 5.39 -21.35
CA LYS A 142 2.73 6.06 -22.53
C LYS A 142 1.76 7.04 -23.16
N ALA A 143 0.48 6.70 -23.27
CA ALA A 143 -0.52 7.54 -23.92
C ALA A 143 -0.95 8.73 -23.05
N ARG A 144 -1.10 8.54 -21.73
CA ARG A 144 -1.69 9.53 -20.82
C ARG A 144 -0.68 10.45 -20.17
N LEU A 145 0.58 10.05 -20.06
CA LEU A 145 1.63 10.83 -19.38
C LEU A 145 2.62 11.50 -20.34
N LYS A 146 2.24 11.70 -21.60
CA LYS A 146 2.95 12.62 -22.52
C LYS A 146 2.81 14.04 -21.98
N SER A 147 3.83 14.51 -21.24
CA SER A 147 3.88 15.88 -20.73
C SER A 147 4.89 16.72 -21.54
N LYS A 148 4.67 18.04 -21.57
CA LYS A 148 5.66 19.00 -22.10
C LYS A 148 6.96 18.98 -21.30
N ARG A 149 6.91 18.57 -20.03
CA ARG A 149 8.07 18.43 -19.15
C ARG A 149 8.30 16.96 -18.85
N VAL A 150 9.51 16.49 -19.11
CA VAL A 150 9.95 15.14 -18.74
C VAL A 150 10.03 15.05 -17.21
N PRO A 151 9.49 14.01 -16.56
CA PRO A 151 9.65 13.84 -15.12
C PRO A 151 11.12 13.61 -14.77
N ASP A 152 11.55 14.13 -13.63
CA ASP A 152 12.85 13.86 -13.05
C ASP A 152 12.69 13.24 -11.64
N PHE A 153 13.71 12.48 -11.22
CA PHE A 153 13.67 11.78 -9.94
C PHE A 153 13.75 12.71 -8.74
N GLU A 154 14.50 13.82 -8.83
CA GLU A 154 14.73 14.73 -7.72
C GLU A 154 13.43 15.42 -7.31
N SER A 155 12.75 16.07 -8.25
CA SER A 155 11.45 16.72 -8.04
C SER A 155 10.37 15.73 -7.60
N GLY A 156 10.38 14.52 -8.18
CA GLY A 156 9.40 13.48 -7.85
C GLY A 156 9.56 12.94 -6.42
N LEU A 157 10.80 12.68 -6.00
CA LEU A 157 11.11 12.24 -4.64
C LEU A 157 10.86 13.35 -3.62
N GLU A 158 11.22 14.59 -3.94
CA GLU A 158 10.92 15.77 -3.11
C GLU A 158 9.42 15.91 -2.86
N TYR A 159 8.60 15.76 -3.91
CA TYR A 159 7.15 15.77 -3.77
C TYR A 159 6.65 14.67 -2.84
N ALA A 160 7.09 13.43 -3.07
CA ALA A 160 6.64 12.28 -2.28
C ALA A 160 7.03 12.40 -0.81
N TYR A 161 8.26 12.84 -0.54
CA TYR A 161 8.75 13.12 0.81
C TYR A 161 7.93 14.20 1.50
N ARG A 162 7.79 15.38 0.90
CA ARG A 162 7.02 16.50 1.49
C ARG A 162 5.57 16.14 1.72
N LYS A 163 4.96 15.35 0.82
CA LYS A 163 3.59 14.89 0.96
C LYS A 163 3.45 13.88 2.11
N ALA A 164 4.36 12.92 2.25
CA ALA A 164 4.40 11.98 3.37
C ALA A 164 4.61 12.72 4.71
N ARG A 165 5.61 13.61 4.77
CA ARG A 165 5.90 14.48 5.92
C ARG A 165 4.68 15.27 6.36
N ARG A 166 4.01 15.97 5.43
CA ARG A 166 2.81 16.75 5.75
C ARG A 166 1.71 15.88 6.35
N LEU A 167 1.46 14.71 5.76
CA LEU A 167 0.44 13.79 6.25
C LEU A 167 0.79 13.18 7.61
N ALA A 168 2.07 13.00 7.91
CA ALA A 168 2.52 12.55 9.23
C ALA A 168 2.16 13.58 10.32
N TYR A 169 2.52 14.84 10.13
CA TYR A 169 2.15 15.91 11.08
C TYR A 169 0.64 16.18 11.15
N GLU A 170 -0.07 16.06 10.02
CA GLU A 170 -1.54 16.19 10.00
C GLU A 170 -2.21 15.04 10.76
N ALA A 171 -1.69 13.81 10.64
CA ALA A 171 -2.18 12.64 11.37
C ALA A 171 -1.96 12.79 12.89
N GLU A 172 -0.80 13.33 13.27
CA GLU A 172 -0.48 13.65 14.66
C GLU A 172 -1.42 14.70 15.26
N ALA A 173 -1.82 15.72 14.48
CA ALA A 173 -2.65 16.81 14.96
C ALA A 173 -4.17 16.52 14.99
N SER A 174 -4.68 15.62 14.14
CA SER A 174 -6.13 15.45 13.91
C SER A 174 -6.73 14.17 14.48
N ASP A 175 -5.90 13.20 14.89
CA ASP A 175 -6.32 11.83 15.24
C ASP A 175 -7.20 11.13 14.19
N ASP A 176 -7.25 11.62 12.95
CA ASP A 176 -8.12 11.10 11.88
C ASP A 176 -7.48 9.87 11.20
N ASP A 177 -8.16 8.73 11.30
CA ASP A 177 -7.75 7.45 10.72
C ASP A 177 -7.49 7.52 9.20
N GLU A 178 -8.25 8.34 8.47
CA GLU A 178 -8.05 8.48 7.02
C GLU A 178 -6.77 9.26 6.73
N VAL A 179 -6.37 10.20 7.59
CA VAL A 179 -5.08 10.89 7.48
C VAL A 179 -3.93 9.91 7.73
N TYR A 180 -4.03 9.03 8.73
CA TYR A 180 -3.07 7.94 8.95
C TYR A 180 -3.00 6.99 7.75
N HIS A 181 -4.14 6.63 7.15
CA HIS A 181 -4.20 5.81 5.96
C HIS A 181 -3.51 6.50 4.75
N GLN A 182 -3.73 7.79 4.54
CA GLN A 182 -3.02 8.54 3.52
C GLN A 182 -1.51 8.63 3.83
N CYS A 183 -1.13 8.86 5.09
CA CYS A 183 0.26 8.86 5.56
C CYS A 183 0.94 7.54 5.21
N ARG A 184 0.33 6.40 5.56
CA ARG A 184 0.78 5.06 5.20
C ARG A 184 1.08 4.92 3.70
N LYS A 185 0.13 5.33 2.85
CA LYS A 185 0.27 5.22 1.40
C LYS A 185 1.48 6.01 0.90
N TRP A 186 1.64 7.25 1.33
CA TRP A 186 2.74 8.11 0.90
C TRP A 186 4.09 7.70 1.47
N THR A 187 4.15 7.21 2.71
CA THR A 187 5.33 6.58 3.30
C THR A 187 5.76 5.36 2.49
N LYS A 188 4.82 4.48 2.10
CA LYS A 188 5.12 3.31 1.24
C LYS A 188 5.55 3.72 -0.16
N TYR A 189 4.93 4.73 -0.78
CA TYR A 189 5.37 5.23 -2.08
C TYR A 189 6.80 5.73 -2.02
N TYR A 190 7.12 6.57 -1.05
CA TYR A 190 8.48 7.08 -0.88
C TYR A 190 9.49 5.95 -0.63
N LEU A 191 9.17 5.01 0.27
CA LEU A 191 9.99 3.81 0.50
C LEU A 191 10.26 3.02 -0.78
N TYR A 192 9.23 2.73 -1.57
CA TYR A 192 9.40 1.96 -2.81
C TYR A 192 10.22 2.73 -3.84
N GLN A 193 10.01 4.04 -3.97
CA GLN A 193 10.81 4.88 -4.87
C GLN A 193 12.29 4.82 -4.48
N LEU A 194 12.64 5.02 -3.20
CA LEU A 194 14.02 4.90 -2.74
C LEU A 194 14.63 3.52 -3.04
N GLN A 195 13.88 2.44 -2.79
CA GLN A 195 14.33 1.08 -3.10
C GLN A 195 14.54 0.80 -4.59
N MET A 196 13.88 1.55 -5.47
CA MET A 196 13.98 1.37 -6.91
C MET A 196 15.05 2.26 -7.53
N LEU A 197 15.29 3.44 -6.97
CA LEU A 197 16.15 4.48 -7.54
C LEU A 197 17.55 4.50 -6.93
N LEU A 198 17.76 3.94 -5.74
CA LEU A 198 19.08 3.86 -5.12
C LEU A 198 19.71 2.48 -5.37
N GLU A 199 20.60 2.41 -6.36
CA GLU A 199 21.37 1.19 -6.66
C GLU A 199 22.42 0.92 -5.57
N HIS A 200 23.11 1.96 -5.11
CA HIS A 200 24.17 1.87 -4.11
C HIS A 200 23.94 2.88 -2.96
N PRO A 201 22.97 2.62 -2.06
CA PRO A 201 22.64 3.55 -0.99
C PRO A 201 23.79 3.67 0.01
N SER A 202 24.13 4.92 0.34
CA SER A 202 25.01 5.29 1.45
C SER A 202 24.49 4.75 2.80
N PRO A 203 25.33 4.71 3.85
CA PRO A 203 24.89 4.28 5.18
C PRO A 203 23.68 5.07 5.70
N LYS A 204 23.62 6.39 5.44
CA LYS A 204 22.50 7.26 5.85
C LYS A 204 21.20 6.90 5.12
N GLU A 205 21.27 6.62 3.83
CA GLU A 205 20.11 6.20 3.04
C GLU A 205 19.60 4.81 3.43
N LYS A 206 20.51 3.87 3.74
CA LYS A 206 20.15 2.56 4.28
C LYS A 206 19.40 2.69 5.61
N ALA A 207 19.87 3.57 6.51
CA ALA A 207 19.19 3.85 7.77
C ALA A 207 17.80 4.44 7.56
N LEU A 208 17.65 5.43 6.66
CA LEU A 208 16.35 6.00 6.30
C LEU A 208 15.39 4.93 5.75
N ILE A 209 15.85 4.09 4.81
CA ILE A 209 15.04 2.99 4.27
C ILE A 209 14.61 2.02 5.37
N LYS A 210 15.49 1.72 6.35
CA LYS A 210 15.16 0.87 7.50
C LYS A 210 14.05 1.52 8.34
N HIS A 211 14.15 2.82 8.63
CA HIS A 211 13.12 3.52 9.41
C HIS A 211 11.79 3.61 8.67
N LEU A 212 11.80 3.90 7.36
CA LEU A 212 10.59 3.89 6.53
C LEU A 212 9.94 2.50 6.45
N LYS A 213 10.75 1.43 6.45
CA LYS A 213 10.22 0.06 6.54
C LYS A 213 9.49 -0.16 7.87
N ALA A 214 10.14 0.17 8.98
CA ALA A 214 9.57 0.03 10.33
C ALA A 214 8.28 0.85 10.49
N LEU A 215 8.32 2.15 10.16
CA LEU A 215 7.14 3.01 10.17
C LEU A 215 6.03 2.47 9.26
N GLY A 216 6.39 1.96 8.09
CA GLY A 216 5.43 1.34 7.18
C GLY A 216 4.84 0.02 7.67
N VAL A 217 5.43 -0.65 8.66
CA VAL A 217 4.86 -1.82 9.34
C VAL A 217 3.84 -1.35 10.36
N LEU A 218 4.20 -0.40 11.22
CA LEU A 218 3.29 0.18 12.24
C LEU A 218 2.02 0.76 11.61
N LEU A 219 2.18 1.61 10.59
CA LEU A 219 1.05 2.15 9.83
C LEU A 219 0.26 1.06 9.09
N GLY A 220 0.89 -0.09 8.82
CA GLY A 220 0.25 -1.28 8.26
C GLY A 220 -0.69 -1.94 9.26
N GLU A 221 -0.17 -2.27 10.45
CA GLU A 221 -0.92 -2.86 11.54
C GLU A 221 -2.13 -1.99 11.93
N PHE A 222 -1.92 -0.68 12.07
CA PHE A 222 -3.01 0.28 12.31
C PHE A 222 -4.11 0.21 11.24
N HIS A 223 -3.71 0.19 9.96
CA HIS A 223 -4.66 0.12 8.86
C HIS A 223 -5.43 -1.20 8.83
N ASP A 224 -4.76 -2.32 9.12
CA ASP A 224 -5.40 -3.63 9.17
C ASP A 224 -6.44 -3.68 10.31
N ARG A 225 -6.19 -3.01 11.44
CA ARG A 225 -7.19 -2.80 12.52
C ARG A 225 -8.37 -1.93 12.10
N CYS A 226 -8.15 -0.83 11.38
CA CYS A 226 -9.25 -0.03 10.81
C CYS A 226 -10.12 -0.85 9.85
N LEU A 227 -9.51 -1.73 9.04
CA LEU A 227 -10.26 -2.60 8.13
C LEU A 227 -11.08 -3.66 8.89
N LEU A 228 -10.56 -4.18 10.00
CA LEU A 228 -11.31 -5.10 10.86
C LEU A 228 -12.48 -4.38 11.55
N GLU A 229 -12.26 -3.18 12.10
CA GLU A 229 -13.31 -2.34 12.69
C GLU A 229 -14.44 -2.06 11.68
N GLN A 230 -14.10 -1.65 10.45
CA GLN A 230 -15.09 -1.45 9.38
C GLN A 230 -15.88 -2.72 9.08
N SER A 231 -15.23 -3.89 9.07
CA SER A 231 -15.87 -5.17 8.83
C SER A 231 -16.80 -5.59 9.97
N LEU A 232 -16.42 -5.30 11.23
CA LEU A 232 -17.26 -5.56 12.41
C LEU A 232 -18.47 -4.64 12.46
N ASN A 233 -18.31 -3.36 12.16
CA ASN A 233 -19.46 -2.43 12.06
C ASN A 233 -20.46 -2.89 10.99
N HIS A 234 -19.97 -3.32 9.82
CA HIS A 234 -20.83 -3.87 8.77
C HIS A 234 -21.51 -5.19 9.14
N LEU A 235 -20.90 -5.98 10.03
CA LEU A 235 -21.53 -7.19 10.60
C LEU A 235 -22.71 -6.79 11.48
N LEU A 236 -22.52 -5.82 12.38
CA LEU A 236 -23.57 -5.33 13.28
C LEU A 236 -24.72 -4.63 12.54
N ASP A 237 -24.40 -3.84 11.50
CA ASP A 237 -25.42 -3.16 10.66
C ASP A 237 -26.36 -4.14 9.94
N LYS A 238 -25.94 -5.40 9.76
CA LYS A 238 -26.74 -6.42 9.08
C LYS A 238 -27.77 -7.11 9.97
N ASN A 239 -27.92 -6.71 11.24
CA ASN A 239 -28.86 -7.27 12.23
C ASN A 239 -28.86 -8.81 12.20
N SER A 240 -27.81 -9.41 12.76
CA SER A 240 -27.76 -10.86 12.95
C SER A 240 -28.64 -11.24 14.13
N ASN A 241 -29.58 -12.17 13.97
CA ASN A 241 -30.28 -12.79 15.12
C ASN A 241 -29.36 -13.69 15.99
N ASP A 242 -28.04 -13.45 15.96
CA ASP A 242 -27.00 -14.23 16.63
C ASP A 242 -26.39 -13.36 17.74
N GLU A 243 -27.07 -13.33 18.88
CA GLU A 243 -26.69 -12.52 20.05
C GLU A 243 -25.25 -12.79 20.53
N PRO A 244 -24.75 -14.05 20.61
CA PRO A 244 -23.35 -14.33 20.93
C PRO A 244 -22.35 -13.69 19.96
N LEU A 245 -22.64 -13.70 18.66
CA LEU A 245 -21.79 -13.08 17.65
C LEU A 245 -21.77 -11.55 17.79
N GLU A 246 -22.92 -10.94 18.03
CA GLU A 246 -23.02 -9.48 18.24
C GLU A 246 -22.25 -9.04 19.49
N GLN A 247 -22.41 -9.76 20.60
CA GLN A 247 -21.66 -9.49 21.84
C GLN A 247 -20.15 -9.60 21.62
N ALA A 248 -19.68 -10.66 20.95
CA ALA A 248 -18.26 -10.83 20.63
C ALA A 248 -17.73 -9.70 19.71
N ALA A 249 -18.52 -9.25 18.74
CA ALA A 249 -18.15 -8.14 17.86
C ALA A 249 -18.04 -6.81 18.64
N LEU A 250 -18.97 -6.51 19.54
CA LEU A 250 -18.95 -5.30 20.37
C LEU A 250 -17.73 -5.27 21.31
N LEU A 251 -17.40 -6.41 21.94
CA LEU A 251 -16.20 -6.53 22.78
C LEU A 251 -14.92 -6.27 21.96
N MET A 252 -14.83 -6.86 20.77
CA MET A 252 -13.67 -6.66 19.90
C MET A 252 -13.56 -5.20 19.41
N LEU A 253 -14.68 -4.54 19.09
CA LEU A 253 -14.70 -3.12 18.72
C LEU A 253 -14.17 -2.23 19.86
N SER A 254 -14.62 -2.45 21.09
CA SER A 254 -14.14 -1.70 22.26
C SER A 254 -12.62 -1.84 22.42
N TRP A 255 -12.10 -3.06 22.26
CA TRP A 255 -10.67 -3.31 22.39
C TRP A 255 -9.86 -2.73 21.21
N LEU A 256 -10.38 -2.80 19.98
CA LEU A 256 -9.78 -2.19 18.80
C LEU A 256 -9.61 -0.67 18.94
N MET A 257 -10.56 0.03 19.56
CA MET A 257 -10.44 1.46 19.82
C MET A 257 -9.17 1.78 20.64
N GLU A 258 -8.90 1.00 21.69
CA GLU A 258 -7.70 1.19 22.50
C GLU A 258 -6.42 0.81 21.76
N GLN A 259 -6.43 -0.30 21.00
CA GLN A 259 -5.26 -0.68 20.20
C GLN A 259 -4.91 0.36 19.13
N LYS A 260 -5.91 0.91 18.45
CA LYS A 260 -5.72 1.98 17.47
C LYS A 260 -5.10 3.21 18.12
N ARG A 261 -5.53 3.59 19.33
CA ARG A 261 -4.94 4.69 20.10
C ARG A 261 -3.45 4.44 20.39
N LEU A 262 -3.08 3.22 20.78
CA LEU A 262 -1.69 2.84 21.02
C LEU A 262 -0.86 2.83 19.73
N ASP A 263 -1.40 2.32 18.63
CA ASP A 263 -0.72 2.33 17.33
C ASP A 263 -0.42 3.74 16.85
N LYS A 264 -1.37 4.68 17.01
CA LYS A 264 -1.18 6.08 16.65
C LYS A 264 -0.02 6.69 17.42
N LYS A 265 0.05 6.47 18.74
CA LYS A 265 1.19 6.89 19.58
C LYS A 265 2.52 6.30 19.08
N ARG A 266 2.55 4.99 18.82
CA ARG A 266 3.75 4.32 18.27
C ARG A 266 4.14 4.89 16.91
N CYS A 267 3.20 5.28 16.06
CA CYS A 267 3.51 5.91 14.78
C CYS A 267 4.10 7.32 14.96
N GLN A 268 3.54 8.11 15.89
CA GLN A 268 3.98 9.48 16.20
C GLN A 268 5.46 9.52 16.63
N GLU A 269 5.89 8.58 17.49
CA GLU A 269 7.28 8.44 17.93
C GLU A 269 8.28 8.30 16.75
N TRP A 270 7.83 7.80 15.61
CA TRP A 270 8.66 7.62 14.42
C TRP A 270 8.58 8.78 13.43
N PHE A 271 7.54 9.61 13.48
CA PHE A 271 7.33 10.68 12.50
C PHE A 271 8.47 11.70 12.51
N GLU A 272 8.91 12.16 13.69
CA GLU A 272 10.03 13.09 13.79
C GLU A 272 11.34 12.46 13.28
N GLY A 273 11.60 11.19 13.64
CA GLY A 273 12.81 10.48 13.22
C GLY A 273 12.90 10.28 11.70
N VAL A 274 11.77 10.07 11.03
CA VAL A 274 11.71 9.85 9.57
C VAL A 274 11.58 11.15 8.78
N PHE A 275 10.84 12.14 9.31
CA PHE A 275 10.43 13.34 8.58
C PHE A 275 10.92 14.66 9.20
N SER A 276 11.98 14.62 10.02
CA SER A 276 12.60 15.79 10.67
C SER A 276 12.99 16.91 9.71
N ARG A 277 13.41 16.59 8.47
CA ARG A 277 13.90 17.60 7.52
C ARG A 277 12.75 18.21 6.71
N PRO A 278 12.80 19.51 6.36
CA PRO A 278 11.78 20.13 5.52
C PRO A 278 11.81 19.64 4.05
N HIS A 279 12.98 19.19 3.59
CA HIS A 279 13.23 18.71 2.23
C HIS A 279 13.76 17.27 2.22
N ASN A 280 13.57 16.58 1.11
CA ASN A 280 14.05 15.23 0.88
C ASN A 280 15.58 15.16 1.09
N PRO A 281 16.08 14.32 2.01
CA PRO A 281 17.50 14.17 2.26
C PRO A 281 18.26 13.39 1.18
N VAL A 282 17.55 12.70 0.29
CA VAL A 282 18.12 11.81 -0.73
C VAL A 282 18.23 12.54 -2.05
N ARG A 283 19.43 12.55 -2.64
CA ARG A 283 19.62 12.98 -4.03
C ARG A 283 19.86 11.75 -4.88
N PRO A 284 18.94 11.40 -5.81
CA PRO A 284 19.15 10.25 -6.68
C PRO A 284 20.42 10.48 -7.51
N SER A 285 21.25 9.45 -7.63
CA SER A 285 22.41 9.46 -8.52
C SER A 285 21.93 9.70 -9.96
N ARG A 286 22.62 10.59 -10.68
CA ARG A 286 22.34 10.89 -12.09
C ARG A 286 22.72 9.72 -12.99
#